data_AF-A0A920MA92-F1
#
_entry.id   AF-A0A920MA92-F1
#
_cell.length_a   1.000
_cell.length_b   1.000
_cell.length_c   1.000
_cell.angle_alpha   90.00
_cell.angle_beta   90.00
_cell.angle_gamma   90.00
#
_symmetry.space_group_name_H-M   'P 1'
#
loop_
_entity.id
_entity.type
_entity.pdbx_description
1 polymer ?
#
loop_
_entity_poly.entity_id
_entity_poly.type
_entity_poly.pdbx_seq_one_letter_code
_entity_poly.pdbx_strand_id
1 'polypeptide(L)'
;MTLTSMNLKDFRKLKSKTPGHPEYDIDIGVETTTGPLGQGIGNAVGMALAEKNLAATFNKEDIKIIDHFTYAFLGDGCLMEGISHEVCSFAGNT
;
A
#
# COMPACT_ATOMS: atom_id res chain seq x y z
N MET A 1 -13.67 -3.78 -13.24
CA MET A 1 -14.95 -4.34 -12.71
C MET A 1 -15.13 -3.80 -11.30
N THR A 2 -15.99 -2.80 -11.09
CA THR A 2 -15.94 -1.95 -9.89
C THR A 2 -16.63 -2.57 -8.65
N LEU A 3 -16.17 -2.20 -7.45
CA LEU A 3 -16.83 -2.52 -6.18
C LEU A 3 -18.17 -1.77 -6.06
N THR A 4 -19.21 -2.42 -5.56
CA THR A 4 -20.56 -1.82 -5.42
C THR A 4 -21.09 -1.91 -4.00
N SER A 5 -22.16 -1.17 -3.69
CA SER A 5 -22.83 -1.25 -2.39
C SER A 5 -23.39 -2.64 -2.06
N MET A 6 -23.69 -3.45 -3.07
CA MET A 6 -24.13 -4.84 -2.87
C MET A 6 -23.00 -5.69 -2.29
N ASN A 7 -21.76 -5.48 -2.73
CA ASN A 7 -20.61 -6.24 -2.23
C ASN A 7 -20.38 -6.01 -0.74
N LEU A 8 -20.68 -4.82 -0.22
CA LEU A 8 -20.57 -4.53 1.22
C LEU A 8 -21.50 -5.40 2.07
N LYS A 9 -22.63 -5.85 1.53
CA LYS A 9 -23.56 -6.76 2.22
C LYS A 9 -22.99 -8.19 2.32
N ASP A 10 -22.05 -8.54 1.46
CA ASP A 10 -21.39 -9.85 1.42
C ASP A 10 -20.04 -9.85 2.17
N PHE A 11 -19.79 -8.87 3.04
CA PHE A 11 -18.57 -8.81 3.83
C PHE A 11 -18.31 -10.12 4.59
N ARG A 12 -17.07 -10.64 4.47
CA ARG A 12 -16.60 -11.90 5.07
C ARG A 12 -17.39 -13.14 4.65
N LYS A 13 -18.12 -13.08 3.53
CA LYS A 13 -18.75 -14.26 2.92
C LYS A 13 -17.78 -14.95 1.96
N LEU A 14 -17.92 -16.26 1.84
CA LEU A 14 -17.14 -17.09 0.94
C LEU A 14 -17.29 -16.57 -0.50
N LYS A 15 -16.16 -16.41 -1.22
CA LYS A 15 -16.09 -15.88 -2.60
C LYS A 15 -16.57 -14.42 -2.77
N SER A 16 -16.75 -13.67 -1.68
CA SER A 16 -17.01 -12.23 -1.78
C SER A 16 -15.76 -11.46 -2.21
N LYS A 17 -15.96 -10.25 -2.74
CA LYS A 17 -14.89 -9.26 -3.02
C LYS A 17 -14.51 -8.42 -1.80
N THR A 18 -15.10 -8.72 -0.64
CA THR A 18 -14.97 -7.94 0.60
C THR A 18 -14.56 -8.90 1.73
N PRO A 19 -13.32 -9.44 1.65
CA PRO A 19 -12.79 -10.32 2.68
C PRO A 19 -12.62 -9.59 4.02
N GLY A 20 -12.31 -10.34 5.08
CA GLY A 20 -12.21 -9.77 6.43
C GLY A 20 -11.02 -8.83 6.63
N HIS A 21 -9.96 -9.05 5.86
CA HIS A 21 -8.78 -8.22 5.73
C HIS A 21 -8.58 -7.98 4.23
N PRO A 22 -8.15 -6.79 3.77
CA PRO A 22 -7.92 -6.55 2.35
C PRO A 22 -6.95 -7.56 1.76
N GLU A 23 -7.29 -8.10 0.60
CA GLU A 23 -6.47 -9.02 -0.20
C GLU A 23 -6.18 -8.32 -1.53
N TYR A 24 -4.91 -8.32 -1.97
CA TYR A 24 -4.46 -7.65 -3.19
C TYR A 24 -5.34 -8.01 -4.40
N ASP A 25 -5.96 -6.98 -4.98
CA ASP A 25 -6.82 -7.05 -6.16
C ASP A 25 -6.88 -5.67 -6.81
N ILE A 26 -6.06 -5.47 -7.85
CA ILE A 26 -5.92 -4.20 -8.56
C ILE A 26 -7.21 -3.81 -9.30
N ASP A 27 -8.05 -4.77 -9.70
CA ASP A 27 -9.28 -4.50 -10.46
C ASP A 27 -10.33 -3.76 -9.62
N ILE A 28 -10.19 -3.80 -8.29
CA ILE A 28 -11.06 -3.13 -7.32
C ILE A 28 -10.31 -2.13 -6.43
N GLY A 29 -9.04 -1.85 -6.74
CA GLY A 29 -8.24 -0.83 -6.05
C GLY A 29 -7.63 -1.26 -4.71
N VAL A 30 -7.41 -2.56 -4.50
CA VAL A 30 -6.67 -3.05 -3.32
C VAL A 30 -5.20 -3.25 -3.69
N GLU A 31 -4.37 -2.27 -3.35
CA GLU A 31 -2.95 -2.20 -3.74
C GLU A 31 -2.05 -3.22 -3.04
N THR A 32 -2.48 -3.78 -1.90
CA THR A 32 -1.71 -4.80 -1.18
C THR A 32 -2.59 -5.59 -0.21
N THR A 33 -2.20 -6.84 0.06
CA THR A 33 -2.79 -7.65 1.13
C THR A 33 -2.28 -7.17 2.49
N THR A 34 -3.18 -6.79 3.40
CA THR A 34 -2.80 -6.32 4.74
C THR A 34 -3.60 -7.05 5.81
N GLY A 35 -2.94 -7.47 6.89
CA GLY A 35 -3.56 -8.23 7.99
C GLY A 35 -2.56 -8.42 9.13
N PRO A 36 -1.36 -8.98 8.85
CA PRO A 36 -0.23 -8.88 9.75
C PRO A 36 0.17 -7.42 9.96
N LEU A 37 0.19 -6.96 11.21
CA LEU A 37 0.50 -5.57 11.56
C LEU A 37 1.95 -5.22 11.20
N GLY A 38 2.22 -3.93 10.97
CA GLY A 38 3.55 -3.42 10.60
C GLY A 38 3.95 -3.68 9.13
N GLN A 39 3.53 -4.78 8.51
CA GLN A 39 3.92 -5.08 7.12
C GLN A 39 3.32 -4.10 6.11
N GLY A 40 2.13 -3.56 6.36
CA GLY A 40 1.49 -2.57 5.48
C GLY A 40 2.33 -1.30 5.27
N ILE A 41 2.99 -0.79 6.32
CA ILE A 41 3.89 0.36 6.18
C ILE A 41 5.19 -0.03 5.45
N GLY A 42 5.68 -1.26 5.64
CA GLY A 42 6.82 -1.79 4.87
C GLY A 42 6.53 -1.85 3.36
N ASN A 43 5.34 -2.33 2.99
CA ASN A 43 4.91 -2.35 1.58
C ASN A 43 4.85 -0.93 1.00
N ALA A 44 4.28 0.03 1.74
CA ALA A 44 4.20 1.42 1.31
C ALA A 44 5.59 2.08 1.15
N VAL A 45 6.53 1.81 2.04
CA VAL A 45 7.93 2.27 1.90
C VAL A 45 8.55 1.69 0.62
N GLY A 46 8.32 0.42 0.32
CA GLY A 46 8.76 -0.20 -0.94
C GLY A 46 8.16 0.46 -2.18
N MET A 47 6.87 0.78 -2.16
CA MET A 47 6.18 1.49 -3.25
C MET A 47 6.75 2.90 -3.47
N ALA A 48 6.99 3.66 -2.39
CA ALA A 48 7.61 4.98 -2.48
C ALA A 48 9.06 4.91 -3.00
N LEU A 49 9.83 3.90 -2.59
CA LEU A 49 11.18 3.67 -3.12
C LEU A 49 11.14 3.37 -4.63
N ALA A 50 10.16 2.59 -5.08
CA ALA A 50 9.99 2.29 -6.50
C ALA A 50 9.63 3.55 -7.31
N GLU A 51 8.71 4.38 -6.81
CA GLU A 51 8.37 5.68 -7.41
C GLU A 51 9.64 6.53 -7.58
N LYS A 52 10.41 6.71 -6.50
CA LYS A 52 11.65 7.49 -6.51
C LYS A 52 12.69 6.96 -7.51
N ASN A 53 12.87 5.64 -7.55
CA ASN A 53 13.82 5.01 -8.47
C ASN A 53 13.39 5.17 -9.94
N LEU A 54 12.10 5.00 -10.24
CA LEU A 54 11.57 5.17 -11.59
C LEU A 54 11.61 6.63 -12.01
N ALA A 55 11.25 7.56 -11.12
CA ALA A 55 11.38 9.00 -11.34
C ALA A 55 12.83 9.39 -11.66
N ALA A 56 13.81 8.91 -10.90
CA ALA A 56 15.23 9.19 -11.15
C ALA A 56 15.72 8.59 -12.48
N THR A 57 15.14 7.48 -12.93
CA THR A 57 15.54 6.79 -14.17
C THR A 57 14.92 7.43 -15.41
N PHE A 58 13.66 7.87 -15.33
CA PHE A 58 12.87 8.23 -16.51
C PHE A 58 12.46 9.70 -16.60
N ASN A 59 12.41 10.43 -15.48
CA ASN A 59 12.10 11.85 -15.54
C ASN A 59 13.25 12.64 -16.16
N LYS A 60 12.91 13.67 -16.93
CA LYS A 60 13.85 14.64 -17.49
C LYS A 60 13.61 16.01 -16.88
N GLU A 61 14.41 17.01 -17.28
CA GLU A 61 14.25 18.39 -16.78
C GLU A 61 12.91 19.00 -17.24
N ASP A 62 12.48 18.68 -18.45
CA ASP A 62 11.30 19.23 -19.12
C ASP A 62 10.02 18.40 -18.92
N ILE A 63 10.14 17.13 -18.52
CA ILE A 63 9.00 16.23 -18.31
C ILE A 63 9.18 15.32 -17.10
N LYS A 64 8.15 15.29 -16.25
CA LYS A 64 8.01 14.36 -15.12
C LYS A 64 6.93 13.34 -15.48
N ILE A 65 7.35 12.10 -15.74
CA ILE A 65 6.48 10.98 -16.12
C ILE A 65 5.97 10.27 -14.86
N ILE A 66 6.85 10.14 -13.86
CA ILE A 66 6.54 9.53 -12.56
C ILE A 66 6.64 10.64 -11.51
N ASP A 67 5.50 11.02 -10.95
CA ASP A 67 5.38 12.05 -9.93
C ASP A 67 4.06 11.80 -9.17
N HIS A 68 4.12 10.94 -8.16
CA HIS A 68 2.95 10.62 -7.34
C HIS A 68 3.32 10.31 -5.89
N PHE A 69 2.32 10.37 -5.01
CA PHE A 69 2.50 10.05 -3.60
C PHE A 69 2.15 8.60 -3.29
N THR A 70 2.71 8.10 -2.19
CA THR A 70 2.30 6.85 -1.55
C THR A 70 1.78 7.17 -0.15
N TYR A 71 0.58 6.71 0.16
CA TYR A 71 -0.05 6.90 1.48
C TYR A 71 -0.23 5.57 2.20
N ALA A 72 0.04 5.56 3.50
CA ALA A 72 -0.23 4.44 4.38
C ALA A 72 -0.98 4.93 5.63
N PHE A 73 -2.10 4.27 5.94
CA PHE A 73 -2.77 4.45 7.23
C PHE A 73 -2.29 3.35 8.16
N LEU A 74 -1.88 3.74 9.36
CA LEU A 74 -1.31 2.84 10.37
C LEU A 74 -1.76 3.30 11.76
N GLY A 75 -1.82 2.36 12.71
CA GLY A 75 -2.15 2.63 14.10
C GLY A 75 -1.08 2.11 15.05
N ASP A 76 -1.34 2.20 16.35
CA ASP A 76 -0.39 1.83 17.42
C ASP A 76 0.15 0.42 17.27
N GLY A 77 -0.71 -0.53 16.89
CA GLY A 77 -0.31 -1.91 16.64
C GLY A 77 0.76 -2.05 15.55
N CYS A 78 0.71 -1.22 14.51
CA CYS A 78 1.77 -1.19 13.51
C CYS A 78 3.08 -0.61 14.08
N LEU A 79 2.99 0.45 14.89
CA LEU A 79 4.15 1.14 15.47
C LEU A 79 4.87 0.33 16.57
N MET A 80 4.17 -0.63 17.18
CA MET A 80 4.77 -1.57 18.13
C MET A 80 5.52 -2.71 17.46
N GLU A 81 5.22 -3.02 16.19
CA GLU A 81 5.90 -4.09 15.45
C GLU A 81 7.32 -3.65 15.05
N GLY A 82 8.32 -4.49 15.32
CA GLY A 82 9.73 -4.17 15.08
C GLY A 82 10.03 -3.80 13.62
N ILE A 83 9.32 -4.44 12.67
CA ILE A 83 9.44 -4.12 11.24
C ILE A 83 9.12 -2.65 10.94
N SER A 84 8.22 -2.01 11.69
CA SER A 84 7.91 -0.60 11.48
C SER A 84 9.11 0.29 11.79
N HIS A 85 9.91 -0.05 12.81
CA HIS A 85 11.12 0.67 13.14
C HIS A 85 12.19 0.50 12.06
N GLU A 86 12.36 -0.71 11.54
CA GLU A 86 13.30 -1.00 10.45
C GLU A 86 12.97 -0.19 9.19
N VAL A 87 11.72 -0.27 8.72
CA VAL A 87 11.33 0.36 7.44
C VAL A 87 11.21 1.87 7.54
N CYS A 88 10.76 2.41 8.68
CA CYS A 88 10.70 3.87 8.88
C CYS A 88 12.10 4.46 9.06
N SER A 89 13.02 3.76 9.73
CA SER A 89 14.43 4.17 9.82
C SER A 89 15.09 4.17 8.44
N PHE A 90 14.85 3.12 7.64
CA PHE A 90 15.31 3.08 6.26
C PHE A 90 14.76 4.24 5.43
N ALA A 91 13.44 4.47 5.47
CA ALA A 91 12.77 5.52 4.71
C ALA A 91 13.25 6.94 5.09
N GLY A 92 13.62 7.18 6.35
CA GLY A 92 14.17 8.46 6.80
C GLY A 92 15.59 8.75 6.29
N ASN A 93 16.33 7.73 5.86
CA ASN A 93 17.71 7.86 5.38
C ASN A 93 17.83 7.88 3.85
N THR A 94 16.77 7.53 3.13
CA THR A 94 16.74 7.44 1.65
C THR A 94 16.31 8.74 1.00
#